data_AF-A0A9L0J9T3-F1
#
_entry.id   AF-A0A9L0J9T3-F1
#
_cell.length_a   1.000
_cell.length_b   1.000
_cell.length_c   1.000
_cell.angle_alpha   90.00
_cell.angle_beta   90.00
_cell.angle_gamma   90.00
#
_symmetry.space_group_name_H-M   'P 1'
#
loop_
_entity.id
_entity.type
_entity.pdbx_description
1 polymer ?
#
loop_
_entity_poly.entity_id
_entity_poly.type
_entity_poly.pdbx_seq_one_letter_code
_entity_poly.pdbx_strand_id
1 'polypeptide(L)'
;NNVGARSCLTSSTARDLLRTLPRVSLANLKPNPGSRKLERRPRGRRRGERQRGTRPRLGFEGGQTPFYIRIPKYGFNEGHSFRRQYQPLSLNRLQYLIDLGRVDPTQPIDLTQLVNGRGVTIQPYKRDYGVQLVEEVNLIISERSFLIFFYKGTLSSPHPLPP
;
A
#
# COMPACT_ATOMS: atom_id res chain seq x y z
N ASN A 1 5.68 7.39 42.00
CA ASN A 1 5.79 6.25 41.04
C ASN A 1 4.40 5.77 40.66
N ASN A 2 3.74 6.40 39.67
CA ASN A 2 2.48 5.90 39.13
C ASN A 2 2.67 5.62 37.63
N VAL A 3 3.05 4.38 37.35
CA VAL A 3 3.06 3.81 36.01
C VAL A 3 1.60 3.62 35.59
N GLY A 4 1.22 4.25 34.47
CA GLY A 4 -0.17 4.37 34.03
C GLY A 4 -0.87 3.03 33.81
N ALA A 5 -1.91 2.79 34.60
CA ALA A 5 -2.92 1.80 34.31
C ALA A 5 -3.72 2.25 33.07
N ARG A 6 -3.55 1.55 31.95
CA ARG A 6 -4.41 1.68 30.78
C ARG A 6 -5.69 0.89 31.04
N SER A 7 -6.61 1.43 31.84
CA SER A 7 -7.96 0.90 31.94
C SER A 7 -8.78 1.43 30.76
N CYS A 8 -9.24 0.53 29.90
CA CYS A 8 -10.17 0.85 28.82
C CYS A 8 -11.50 1.28 29.44
N LEU A 9 -11.74 2.59 29.57
CA LEU A 9 -13.01 3.12 30.07
C LEU A 9 -14.13 2.79 29.06
N THR A 10 -15.28 2.34 29.57
CA THR A 10 -16.48 2.11 28.76
C THR A 10 -17.08 3.45 28.29
N SER A 11 -17.91 3.41 27.24
CA SER A 11 -18.49 4.63 26.65
C SER A 11 -19.39 5.44 27.60
N SER A 12 -19.96 4.80 28.62
CA SER A 12 -20.78 5.45 29.67
C SER A 12 -19.89 6.16 30.71
N THR A 13 -18.91 5.45 31.25
CA THR A 13 -17.97 6.01 32.25
C THR A 13 -17.17 7.20 31.70
N ALA A 14 -16.78 7.15 30.42
CA ALA A 14 -16.13 8.28 29.76
C ALA A 14 -17.05 9.53 29.69
N ARG A 15 -18.35 9.36 29.43
CA ARG A 15 -19.31 10.48 29.36
C ARG A 15 -19.60 11.07 30.73
N ASP A 16 -19.72 10.25 31.75
CA ASP A 16 -19.96 10.71 33.12
C ASP A 16 -18.77 11.53 33.63
N LEU A 17 -17.54 11.11 33.33
CA LEU A 17 -16.33 11.88 33.62
C LEU A 17 -16.27 13.21 32.85
N LEU A 18 -16.68 13.24 31.58
CA LEU A 18 -16.70 14.49 30.80
C LEU A 18 -17.69 15.52 31.34
N ARG A 19 -18.76 15.09 32.02
CA ARG A 19 -19.75 15.99 32.65
C ARG A 19 -19.19 16.71 33.88
N THR A 20 -18.26 16.09 34.60
CA THR A 20 -17.66 16.65 35.82
C THR A 20 -16.43 17.51 35.54
N LEU A 21 -15.79 17.33 34.38
CA LEU A 21 -14.58 18.06 33.98
C LEU A 21 -14.91 19.47 33.47
N PRO A 22 -13.95 20.42 33.54
CA PRO A 22 -14.14 21.75 32.98
C PRO A 22 -14.39 21.69 31.47
N ARG A 23 -15.06 22.72 30.95
CA ARG A 23 -15.40 22.80 29.52
C ARG A 23 -14.15 22.67 28.65
N VAL A 24 -14.26 21.87 27.60
CA VAL A 24 -13.21 21.74 26.58
C VAL A 24 -13.08 23.09 25.87
N SER A 25 -11.87 23.63 25.89
CA SER A 25 -11.50 24.89 25.26
C SER A 25 -10.17 24.73 24.54
N LEU A 26 -9.81 25.69 23.68
CA LEU A 26 -8.55 25.66 22.92
C LEU A 26 -7.32 25.57 23.84
N ALA A 27 -7.41 26.14 25.05
CA ALA A 27 -6.33 26.10 26.03
C ALA A 27 -6.04 24.68 26.56
N ASN A 28 -7.06 23.81 26.58
CA ASN A 28 -6.96 22.47 27.17
C ASN A 28 -6.64 21.37 26.14
N LEU A 29 -6.41 21.75 24.88
CA LEU A 29 -6.06 20.81 23.82
C LEU A 29 -4.58 20.41 23.93
N LYS A 30 -4.33 19.09 23.89
CA LYS A 30 -2.98 18.52 23.86
C LYS A 30 -2.89 17.42 22.80
N PRO A 31 -1.75 17.29 22.09
CA PRO A 31 -1.54 16.17 21.18
C PRO A 31 -1.53 14.85 21.95
N ASN A 32 -1.87 13.75 21.27
CA ASN A 32 -1.69 12.41 21.81
C ASN A 32 -0.22 12.21 22.23
N PRO A 33 0.10 11.80 23.47
CA PRO A 33 1.48 11.58 23.91
C PRO A 33 2.27 10.72 22.90
N GLY A 34 3.44 11.20 22.50
CA GLY A 34 4.32 10.51 21.56
C GLY A 34 4.08 10.80 20.08
N SER A 35 2.98 11.46 19.69
CA SER A 35 2.75 11.82 18.29
C SER A 35 3.68 12.96 17.81
N ARG A 36 3.92 13.95 18.67
CA ARG A 36 4.82 15.07 18.40
C ARG A 36 6.19 14.81 19.04
N LYS A 37 7.20 14.50 18.23
CA LYS A 37 8.60 14.43 18.68
C LYS A 37 9.13 15.83 18.94
N LEU A 38 9.88 16.01 20.03
CA LEU A 38 10.54 17.27 20.35
C LEU A 38 11.64 17.55 19.32
N GLU A 39 11.70 18.79 18.85
CA GLU A 39 12.74 19.25 17.95
C GLU A 39 14.10 19.26 18.68
N ARG A 40 15.12 18.60 18.11
CA ARG A 40 16.48 18.61 18.66
C ARG A 40 17.26 19.77 18.04
N ARG A 41 17.51 20.82 18.84
CA ARG A 41 18.35 21.94 18.42
C ARG A 41 19.83 21.54 18.45
N PRO A 42 20.63 21.86 17.40
CA PRO A 42 22.02 21.44 17.34
C PRO A 42 22.86 22.16 18.40
N ARG A 43 23.52 21.40 19.28
CA ARG A 43 24.58 21.87 20.19
C ARG A 43 25.81 21.00 19.95
N GLY A 44 26.78 21.48 19.18
CA GLY A 44 28.03 20.77 18.92
C GLY A 44 28.70 21.17 17.62
N ARG A 45 30.04 21.17 17.61
CA ARG A 45 30.87 21.51 16.45
C ARG A 45 31.33 20.22 15.77
N ARG A 46 30.76 19.92 14.60
CA ARG A 46 31.30 18.87 13.70
C ARG A 46 32.55 19.43 12.99
N ARG A 47 33.48 18.59 12.53
CA ARG A 47 34.65 19.00 11.71
C ARG A 47 34.67 18.19 10.39
N GLY A 48 35.45 18.67 9.41
CA GLY A 48 35.61 18.01 8.10
C GLY A 48 34.42 18.18 7.15
N GLU A 49 34.35 17.37 6.10
CA GLU A 49 33.28 17.42 5.08
C GLU A 49 31.87 17.32 5.68
N ARG A 50 31.72 16.56 6.78
CA ARG A 50 30.46 16.42 7.53
C ARG A 50 29.96 17.73 8.12
N GLN A 51 30.87 18.67 8.42
CA GLN A 51 30.53 20.02 8.88
C GLN A 51 30.21 20.94 7.71
N ARG A 52 31.00 20.84 6.62
CA ARG A 52 30.90 21.72 5.45
C ARG A 52 29.73 21.38 4.52
N GLY A 53 29.06 20.25 4.76
CA GLY A 53 27.99 19.76 3.88
C GLY A 53 28.48 19.20 2.55
N THR A 54 29.80 19.15 2.35
CA THR A 54 30.46 18.79 1.09
C THR A 54 30.74 17.28 0.99
N ARG A 55 29.77 16.45 1.41
CA ARG A 55 29.94 15.00 1.29
C ARG A 55 29.89 14.59 -0.18
N PRO A 56 30.66 13.57 -0.59
CA PRO A 56 30.50 12.94 -1.89
C PRO A 56 29.07 12.41 -2.10
N ARG A 57 28.70 12.24 -3.38
CA ARG A 57 27.39 11.70 -3.78
C ARG A 57 27.12 10.33 -3.15
N LEU A 58 25.83 10.01 -2.97
CA LEU A 58 25.40 8.70 -2.50
C LEU A 58 25.95 7.60 -3.43
N GLY A 59 26.56 6.57 -2.85
CA GLY A 59 27.22 5.49 -3.60
C GLY A 59 28.70 5.71 -3.90
N PHE A 60 29.33 6.78 -3.40
CA PHE A 60 30.78 6.95 -3.50
C PHE A 60 31.53 6.15 -2.42
N GLU A 61 32.49 5.32 -2.85
CA GLU A 61 33.26 4.40 -1.98
C GLU A 61 34.70 4.86 -1.73
N GLY A 62 34.97 6.18 -1.78
CA GLY A 62 36.29 6.72 -1.43
C GLY A 62 37.38 6.58 -2.49
N GLY A 63 37.02 6.26 -3.74
CA GLY A 63 37.94 6.16 -4.87
C GLY A 63 37.94 4.78 -5.56
N GLN A 64 37.40 3.75 -4.90
CA GLN A 64 37.13 2.45 -5.53
C GLN A 64 35.97 2.53 -6.52
N THR A 65 35.91 1.59 -7.47
CA THR A 65 34.73 1.37 -8.31
C THR A 65 33.51 1.07 -7.43
N PRO A 66 32.45 1.89 -7.47
CA PRO A 66 31.25 1.70 -6.66
C PRO A 66 30.56 0.36 -6.90
N PHE A 67 29.97 -0.23 -5.86
CA PHE A 67 29.24 -1.49 -5.92
C PHE A 67 28.20 -1.55 -7.04
N TYR A 68 27.38 -0.50 -7.22
CA TYR A 68 26.33 -0.46 -8.24
C TYR A 68 26.86 -0.41 -9.69
N ILE A 69 28.17 -0.21 -9.88
CA ILE A 69 28.86 -0.25 -11.18
C ILE A 69 29.55 -1.60 -11.41
N ARG A 70 29.95 -2.30 -10.34
CA ARG A 70 30.61 -3.62 -10.46
C ARG A 70 29.67 -4.69 -11.00
N ILE A 71 28.38 -4.57 -10.72
CA ILE A 71 27.36 -5.50 -11.21
C ILE A 71 27.13 -5.22 -12.71
N PRO A 72 27.21 -6.25 -13.58
CA PRO A 72 26.95 -6.06 -15.01
C PRO A 72 25.51 -5.61 -15.25
N LYS A 73 25.31 -4.81 -16.29
CA LYS A 73 23.96 -4.42 -16.72
C LYS A 73 23.26 -5.62 -17.34
N TYR A 74 22.03 -5.87 -16.92
CA TYR A 74 21.15 -6.86 -17.51
C TYR A 74 19.77 -6.25 -17.72
N GLY A 75 19.07 -6.68 -18.78
CA GLY A 75 17.80 -6.14 -19.25
C GLY A 75 16.59 -6.41 -18.35
N PHE A 76 16.74 -6.49 -17.02
CA PHE A 76 15.67 -6.86 -16.08
C PHE A 76 14.40 -6.03 -16.26
N ASN A 77 14.57 -4.70 -16.38
CA ASN A 77 13.48 -3.74 -16.53
C ASN A 77 13.34 -3.26 -17.97
N GLU A 78 13.94 -3.94 -18.94
CA GLU A 78 13.79 -3.55 -20.34
C GLU A 78 12.31 -3.67 -20.75
N GLY A 79 11.80 -2.61 -21.39
CA GLY A 79 10.40 -2.52 -21.78
C GLY A 79 9.40 -2.50 -20.62
N HIS A 80 9.83 -2.36 -19.34
CA HIS A 80 8.91 -2.33 -18.19
C HIS A 80 7.79 -1.29 -18.34
N SER A 81 8.08 -0.24 -19.10
CA SER A 81 7.17 0.84 -19.39
C SER A 81 6.08 0.51 -20.42
N PHE A 82 6.20 -0.59 -21.16
CA PHE A 82 5.19 -1.03 -22.13
C PHE A 82 4.48 -2.30 -21.68
N ARG A 83 4.90 -2.89 -20.55
CA ARG A 83 4.27 -4.09 -20.00
C ARG A 83 2.86 -3.75 -19.53
N ARG A 84 1.89 -4.55 -19.97
CA ARG A 84 0.50 -4.45 -19.54
C ARG A 84 0.38 -4.97 -18.11
N GLN A 85 -0.21 -4.17 -17.22
CA GLN A 85 -0.50 -4.58 -15.86
C GLN A 85 -2.00 -4.79 -15.68
N TYR A 86 -2.37 -5.78 -14.88
CA TYR A 86 -3.76 -6.09 -14.54
C TYR A 86 -3.85 -6.22 -13.03
N GLN A 87 -4.83 -5.55 -12.43
CA GLN A 87 -5.02 -5.64 -10.99
C GLN A 87 -5.63 -7.02 -10.66
N PRO A 88 -5.02 -7.80 -9.77
CA PRO A 88 -5.59 -9.09 -9.40
C PRO A 88 -6.88 -8.88 -8.60
N LEU A 89 -7.94 -9.59 -8.99
CA LEU A 89 -9.22 -9.69 -8.28
C LEU A 89 -9.48 -11.16 -7.98
N SER A 90 -9.51 -11.50 -6.69
CA SER A 90 -9.83 -12.85 -6.26
C SER A 90 -11.33 -13.10 -6.27
N LEU A 91 -11.72 -14.35 -6.54
CA LEU A 91 -13.10 -14.79 -6.51
C LEU A 91 -13.75 -14.61 -5.13
N ASN A 92 -13.00 -14.90 -4.05
CA ASN A 92 -13.43 -14.63 -2.67
C ASN A 92 -13.76 -13.16 -2.43
N ARG A 93 -12.96 -12.24 -3.01
CA ARG A 93 -13.22 -10.80 -2.89
C ARG A 93 -14.48 -10.41 -3.64
N LEU A 94 -14.72 -11.00 -4.81
CA LEU A 94 -15.93 -10.77 -5.60
C LEU A 94 -17.16 -11.24 -4.80
N GLN A 95 -17.14 -12.45 -4.26
CA GLN A 95 -18.22 -12.98 -3.41
C GLN A 95 -18.50 -12.07 -2.21
N TYR A 96 -17.46 -11.63 -1.51
CA TYR A 96 -17.58 -10.70 -0.39
C TYR A 96 -18.27 -9.38 -0.80
N LEU A 97 -18.03 -8.88 -2.02
CA LEU A 97 -18.69 -7.65 -2.50
C LEU A 97 -20.17 -7.87 -2.82
N ILE A 98 -20.54 -9.07 -3.28
CA ILE A 98 -21.93 -9.47 -3.51
C ILE A 98 -22.64 -9.62 -2.16
N ASP A 99 -22.04 -10.29 -1.18
CA ASP A 99 -22.62 -10.51 0.15
C ASP A 99 -22.86 -9.18 0.88
N LEU A 100 -21.98 -8.19 0.67
CA LEU A 100 -22.16 -6.82 1.17
C LEU A 100 -23.21 -6.01 0.40
N GLY A 101 -23.77 -6.52 -0.69
CA GLY A 101 -24.71 -5.80 -1.56
C GLY A 101 -24.09 -4.64 -2.32
N ARG A 102 -22.76 -4.64 -2.51
CA ARG A 102 -22.05 -3.58 -3.26
C ARG A 102 -22.00 -3.85 -4.76
N VAL A 103 -22.12 -5.11 -5.15
CA VAL A 103 -22.17 -5.56 -6.54
C VAL A 103 -23.40 -6.44 -6.69
N ASP A 104 -24.26 -6.10 -7.64
CA ASP A 104 -25.48 -6.86 -7.92
C ASP A 104 -25.16 -7.97 -8.95
N PRO A 105 -25.33 -9.26 -8.59
CA PRO A 105 -25.08 -10.36 -9.51
C PRO A 105 -26.19 -10.55 -10.56
N THR A 106 -27.31 -9.82 -10.47
CA THR A 106 -28.39 -9.88 -11.46
C THR A 106 -28.06 -9.10 -12.74
N GLN A 107 -27.13 -8.16 -12.65
CA GLN A 107 -26.66 -7.34 -13.77
C GLN A 107 -25.29 -7.82 -14.26
N PRO A 108 -24.90 -7.53 -15.51
CA PRO A 108 -23.54 -7.79 -15.97
C PRO A 108 -22.52 -7.03 -15.12
N ILE A 109 -21.53 -7.76 -14.60
CA ILE A 109 -20.50 -7.20 -13.71
C ILE A 109 -19.39 -6.59 -14.57
N ASP A 110 -19.57 -5.31 -14.86
CA ASP A 110 -18.60 -4.49 -15.58
C ASP A 110 -17.52 -3.91 -14.67
N LEU A 111 -16.42 -3.49 -15.30
CA LEU A 111 -15.31 -2.82 -14.62
C LEU A 111 -15.76 -1.52 -13.92
N THR A 112 -16.75 -0.83 -14.48
CA THR A 112 -17.38 0.36 -13.87
C THR A 112 -18.08 0.03 -12.55
N GLN A 113 -18.83 -1.08 -12.50
CA GLN A 113 -19.50 -1.57 -11.29
C GLN A 113 -18.48 -1.92 -10.21
N LEU A 114 -17.38 -2.57 -10.58
CA LEU A 114 -16.31 -2.93 -9.64
C LEU A 114 -15.59 -1.70 -9.05
N VAL A 115 -15.40 -0.65 -9.84
CA VAL A 115 -14.81 0.61 -9.36
C VAL A 115 -15.79 1.36 -8.45
N ASN A 116 -17.07 1.43 -8.84
CA ASN A 116 -18.12 2.06 -8.04
C ASN A 116 -18.30 1.39 -6.67
N GLY A 117 -18.30 0.05 -6.64
CA GLY A 117 -18.34 -0.76 -5.42
C GLY A 117 -17.05 -0.72 -4.58
N ARG A 118 -16.01 0.00 -5.05
CA ARG A 118 -14.65 0.01 -4.49
C ARG A 118 -14.08 -1.40 -4.31
N GLY A 119 -14.43 -2.30 -5.21
CA GLY A 119 -13.91 -3.66 -5.28
C GLY A 119 -12.50 -3.69 -5.84
N VAL A 120 -12.24 -2.85 -6.83
CA VAL A 120 -10.93 -2.70 -7.48
C VAL A 120 -10.59 -1.21 -7.60
N THR A 121 -9.32 -0.87 -7.41
CA THR A 121 -8.78 0.47 -7.70
C THR A 121 -7.84 0.36 -8.88
N ILE A 122 -8.20 0.97 -10.01
CA ILE A 122 -7.42 0.93 -11.25
C ILE A 122 -6.79 2.30 -11.48
N GLN A 123 -5.53 2.33 -11.89
CA GLN A 123 -4.79 3.57 -12.13
C GLN A 123 -4.35 3.62 -13.60
N PRO A 124 -5.13 4.25 -14.49
CA PRO A 124 -4.82 4.30 -15.93
C PRO A 124 -3.40 4.83 -16.24
N TYR A 125 -2.94 5.82 -15.47
CA TYR A 125 -1.61 6.41 -15.61
C TYR A 125 -0.46 5.44 -15.32
N LYS A 126 -0.71 4.36 -14.56
CA LYS A 126 0.29 3.33 -14.26
C LYS A 126 0.33 2.21 -15.28
N ARG A 127 -0.39 2.34 -16.40
CA ARG A 127 -0.51 1.32 -17.46
C ARG A 127 -1.22 0.07 -16.95
N ASP A 128 -2.21 0.27 -16.09
CA ASP A 128 -3.18 -0.75 -15.74
C ASP A 128 -4.19 -0.85 -16.89
N TYR A 129 -4.27 -2.03 -17.52
CA TYR A 129 -5.15 -2.29 -18.66
C TYR A 129 -6.46 -2.98 -18.24
N GLY A 130 -6.65 -3.24 -16.95
CA GLY A 130 -7.89 -3.79 -16.43
C GLY A 130 -7.64 -4.66 -15.20
N VAL A 131 -8.48 -5.68 -15.08
CA VAL A 131 -8.53 -6.58 -13.93
C VAL A 131 -8.22 -8.00 -14.40
N GLN A 132 -7.42 -8.71 -13.63
CA GLN A 132 -7.15 -10.13 -13.83
C GLN A 132 -7.86 -10.90 -12.72
N LEU A 133 -8.75 -11.83 -13.08
CA LEU A 133 -9.31 -12.74 -12.11
C LEU A 133 -8.27 -13.77 -11.69
N VAL A 134 -8.17 -13.99 -10.39
CA VAL A 134 -7.27 -14.98 -9.81
C VAL A 134 -8.11 -16.07 -9.16
N GLU A 135 -7.87 -17.30 -9.59
CA GLU A 135 -8.38 -18.50 -8.93
C GLU A 135 -7.61 -18.71 -7.63
N GLU A 136 -8.27 -18.48 -6.51
CA GLU A 136 -7.84 -19.02 -5.23
C GLU A 136 -8.69 -20.27 -4.98
N VAL A 137 -8.05 -21.40 -4.66
CA VAL A 137 -8.69 -22.71 -4.47
C VAL A 137 -9.75 -22.62 -3.37
N ASN A 138 -10.99 -22.28 -3.74
CA ASN A 138 -12.19 -22.37 -2.90
C ASN A 138 -13.41 -22.59 -3.81
N LEU A 139 -13.99 -23.79 -3.67
CA LEU A 139 -15.08 -24.40 -4.45
C LEU A 139 -16.47 -23.83 -4.13
N ILE A 140 -16.63 -22.51 -4.01
CA ILE A 140 -17.91 -21.91 -3.60
C ILE A 140 -18.28 -20.75 -4.53
N ILE A 141 -18.55 -21.06 -5.80
CA ILE A 141 -19.39 -20.17 -6.60
C ILE A 141 -20.52 -21.03 -7.17
N SER A 142 -21.65 -20.98 -6.47
CA SER A 142 -22.92 -21.54 -6.91
C SER A 142 -23.40 -20.76 -8.14
N GLU A 143 -23.54 -21.49 -9.24
CA GLU A 143 -24.36 -21.22 -10.42
C GLU A 143 -24.95 -19.81 -10.55
N ARG A 144 -24.22 -18.91 -11.21
CA ARG A 144 -24.77 -17.90 -12.12
C ARG A 144 -23.66 -17.25 -12.95
N SER A 145 -23.98 -17.06 -14.22
CA SER A 145 -23.14 -16.75 -15.37
C SER A 145 -22.21 -15.55 -15.15
N PHE A 146 -20.90 -15.79 -15.03
CA PHE A 146 -19.89 -14.77 -15.22
C PHE A 146 -19.24 -14.92 -16.59
N LEU A 147 -19.65 -14.07 -17.54
CA LEU A 147 -18.98 -13.95 -18.83
C LEU A 147 -17.86 -12.92 -18.67
N ILE A 148 -16.73 -13.35 -18.09
CA ILE A 148 -15.53 -12.53 -18.00
C ILE A 148 -14.59 -12.96 -19.12
N PHE A 149 -14.35 -12.04 -20.05
CA PHE A 149 -13.46 -12.22 -21.20
C PHE A 149 -12.05 -12.60 -20.74
N PHE A 150 -11.72 -13.89 -20.79
CA PHE A 150 -10.36 -14.37 -20.75
C PHE A 150 -9.74 -14.25 -22.15
N TYR A 151 -8.87 -13.27 -22.34
CA TYR A 151 -7.73 -13.50 -23.24
C TYR A 151 -6.70 -14.33 -22.46
N LYS A 152 -6.82 -15.67 -22.52
CA LYS A 152 -5.72 -16.59 -22.18
C LYS A 152 -4.62 -16.40 -23.24
N GLY A 153 -3.79 -15.38 -23.07
CA GLY A 153 -2.48 -15.33 -23.72
C GLY A 153 -1.51 -16.16 -22.90
N THR A 154 -1.36 -17.44 -23.23
CA THR A 154 -0.24 -18.26 -22.77
C THR A 154 1.06 -17.62 -23.27
N LEU A 155 1.74 -16.85 -22.44
CA LEU A 155 3.15 -16.49 -22.66
C LEU A 155 4.00 -17.39 -21.76
N SER A 156 4.07 -18.66 -22.12
CA SER A 156 5.26 -19.45 -21.82
C SER A 156 6.37 -18.93 -22.74
N SER A 157 7.17 -17.97 -22.28
CA SER A 157 8.43 -17.65 -22.96
C SER A 157 9.41 -18.79 -22.64
N PRO A 158 9.91 -19.55 -23.63
CA PRO A 158 11.03 -20.44 -23.39
C PRO A 158 12.24 -19.56 -23.04
N HIS A 159 12.76 -19.70 -21.82
CA HIS A 159 14.10 -19.20 -21.51
C HIS A 159 15.10 -20.05 -22.29
N PRO A 160 15.89 -19.48 -23.23
CA PRO A 160 17.05 -20.19 -23.74
C PRO A 160 18.10 -20.25 -22.63
N LEU A 161 18.52 -21.47 -22.27
CA LEU A 161 19.73 -21.69 -21.47
C LEU A 161 20.96 -21.28 -22.31
N PRO A 162 21.99 -20.66 -21.71
CA PRO A 162 23.20 -20.25 -22.42
C PRO A 162 24.10 -21.45 -22.79
N PRO A 163 24.98 -21.32 -23.80
CA PRO A 163 26.08 -22.24 -24.05
C PRO A 163 27.13 -22.23 -22.93
#